data_AF-A0A7S3UK35-F1
#
_entry.id   AF-A0A7S3UK35-F1
#
_cell.length_a   1.000
_cell.length_b   1.000
_cell.length_c   1.000
_cell.angle_alpha   90.00
_cell.angle_beta   90.00
_cell.angle_gamma   90.00
#
_symmetry.space_group_name_H-M   'P 1'
#
loop_
_entity.id
_entity.type
_entity.pdbx_description
1 polymer ?
#
loop_
_entity_poly.entity_id
_entity_poly.type
_entity_poly.pdbx_seq_one_letter_code
_entity_poly.pdbx_strand_id
1 'polypeptide(L)'
;VDISMNHNRRLQPSLRETKSFTYPVGCLPARRRFLEQYCVVGTYTTSDTINISLDLHIYDANDNTKTVLIGMSALFKDGNPTALTSRGRGCADLVDQTLSYGSLRAIVNACISDGQPGKYNPVTKEFTAPVLITSNVVV
;
A
#
# COMPACT_ATOMS: atom_id res chain seq x y z
N VAL A 1 -40.85 -0.20 47.94
CA VAL A 1 -39.90 -1.30 47.68
C VAL A 1 -39.53 -1.23 46.21
N ASP A 2 -38.23 -1.31 45.95
CA ASP A 2 -37.49 -0.75 44.82
C ASP A 2 -37.98 -1.02 43.39
N ILE A 3 -37.83 0.03 42.58
CA ILE A 3 -37.79 -0.03 41.11
C ILE A 3 -36.33 -0.35 40.73
N SER A 4 -36.02 -1.61 40.44
CA SER A 4 -34.73 -1.96 39.85
C SER A 4 -34.88 -2.17 38.34
N MET A 5 -34.57 -1.11 37.59
CA MET A 5 -34.33 -1.16 36.16
C MET A 5 -33.02 -1.91 35.90
N ASN A 6 -33.11 -3.20 35.57
CA ASN A 6 -31.93 -3.97 35.17
C ASN A 6 -31.62 -3.70 33.69
N HIS A 7 -30.96 -2.57 33.43
CA HIS A 7 -30.51 -2.18 32.09
C HIS A 7 -29.24 -2.97 31.74
N ASN A 8 -29.41 -4.24 31.37
CA ASN A 8 -28.37 -5.05 30.76
C ASN A 8 -28.07 -4.54 29.34
N ARG A 9 -27.44 -3.36 29.22
CA ARG A 9 -26.68 -3.01 28.02
C ARG A 9 -25.44 -3.89 28.02
N ARG A 10 -25.55 -5.07 27.41
CA ARG A 10 -24.37 -5.71 26.81
C ARG A 10 -23.78 -4.65 25.89
N LEU A 11 -22.60 -4.14 26.23
CA LEU A 11 -21.75 -3.42 25.30
C LEU A 11 -21.60 -4.34 24.08
N GLN A 12 -22.28 -3.99 22.98
CA GLN A 12 -22.01 -4.66 21.72
C GLN A 12 -20.50 -4.51 21.47
N PRO A 13 -19.77 -5.60 21.18
CA PRO A 13 -18.39 -5.46 20.74
C PRO A 13 -18.39 -4.47 19.58
N SER A 14 -17.54 -3.45 19.68
CA SER A 14 -17.38 -2.43 18.64
C SER A 14 -17.28 -3.13 17.29
N LEU A 15 -18.24 -2.86 16.40
CA LEU A 15 -18.35 -3.56 15.14
C LEU A 15 -17.08 -3.27 14.34
N ARG A 16 -16.20 -4.26 14.24
CA ARG A 16 -14.93 -4.10 13.53
C ARG A 16 -15.20 -4.11 12.02
N GLU A 17 -15.50 -2.94 11.47
CA GLU A 17 -15.69 -2.78 10.03
C GLU A 17 -14.34 -2.65 9.34
N THR A 18 -14.08 -3.52 8.35
CA THR A 18 -12.93 -3.39 7.46
C THR A 18 -13.40 -2.75 6.16
N LYS A 19 -12.90 -1.55 5.88
CA LYS A 19 -13.20 -0.81 4.65
C LYS A 19 -12.07 -1.05 3.67
N SER A 20 -12.43 -1.34 2.42
CA SER A 20 -11.48 -1.52 1.32
C SER A 20 -11.66 -0.41 0.30
N PHE A 21 -10.58 0.01 -0.36
CA PHE A 21 -10.64 1.01 -1.42
C PHE A 21 -9.64 0.68 -2.53
N THR A 22 -9.89 1.27 -3.69
CA THR A 22 -9.03 1.18 -4.87
C THR A 22 -8.90 2.56 -5.51
N TYR A 23 -7.74 2.87 -6.09
CA TYR A 23 -7.53 4.10 -6.86
C TYR A 23 -6.56 3.87 -8.04
N PRO A 24 -6.95 4.17 -9.29
CA PRO A 24 -8.28 4.60 -9.73
C PRO A 24 -9.39 3.62 -9.34
N VAL A 25 -10.62 4.11 -9.20
CA VAL A 25 -11.74 3.28 -8.72
C VAL A 25 -11.95 2.08 -9.64
N GLY A 26 -11.86 0.88 -9.08
CA GLY A 26 -12.03 -0.37 -9.82
C GLY A 26 -10.79 -0.85 -10.58
N CYS A 27 -9.61 -0.25 -10.34
CA CYS A 27 -8.34 -0.77 -10.85
C CYS A 27 -8.06 -2.18 -10.32
N LEU A 28 -7.25 -2.95 -11.05
CA LEU A 28 -6.96 -4.36 -10.75
C LEU A 28 -5.47 -4.60 -10.49
N PRO A 29 -5.03 -4.85 -9.24
CA PRO A 29 -3.62 -5.06 -8.87
C PRO A 29 -2.79 -5.97 -9.76
N ALA A 30 -3.42 -7.03 -10.29
CA ALA A 30 -2.77 -8.07 -11.06
C ALA A 30 -2.78 -7.81 -12.58
N ARG A 31 -3.47 -6.76 -13.04
CA ARG A 31 -3.64 -6.52 -14.47
C ARG A 31 -3.93 -5.06 -14.79
N ARG A 32 -3.06 -4.47 -15.60
CA ARG A 32 -3.25 -3.15 -16.18
C ARG A 32 -4.51 -3.08 -17.07
N ARG A 33 -5.37 -2.07 -16.83
CA ARG A 33 -6.37 -1.62 -17.82
C ARG A 33 -5.70 -0.62 -18.77
N PHE A 34 -6.18 -0.55 -20.02
CA PHE A 34 -5.50 0.10 -21.16
C PHE A 34 -4.81 1.45 -20.86
N LEU A 35 -5.41 2.30 -20.01
CA LEU A 35 -4.90 3.63 -19.68
C LEU A 35 -4.32 3.77 -18.26
N GLU A 36 -4.46 2.77 -17.39
CA GLU A 36 -3.97 2.86 -16.02
C GLU A 36 -2.46 2.63 -16.00
N GLN A 37 -1.72 3.49 -15.31
CA GLN A 37 -0.27 3.31 -15.08
C GLN A 37 0.00 2.66 -13.73
N TYR A 38 -0.96 2.75 -12.82
CA TYR A 38 -0.86 2.22 -11.48
C TYR A 38 -2.23 1.85 -10.91
N CYS A 39 -2.20 1.11 -9.81
CA CYS A 39 -3.36 0.82 -8.98
C CYS A 39 -2.96 0.82 -7.51
N VAL A 40 -3.65 1.62 -6.72
CA VAL A 40 -3.55 1.59 -5.27
C VAL A 40 -4.70 0.75 -4.74
N VAL A 41 -4.38 -0.22 -3.90
CA VAL A 41 -5.38 -0.95 -3.12
C VAL A 41 -5.08 -0.82 -1.66
N GLY A 42 -6.11 -0.67 -0.85
CA GLY A 42 -5.91 -0.55 0.57
C GLY A 42 -7.10 -1.00 1.38
N THR A 43 -6.81 -1.28 2.64
CA THR A 43 -7.81 -1.61 3.65
C THR A 43 -7.54 -0.81 4.91
N TYR A 44 -8.59 -0.46 5.64
CA TYR A 44 -8.47 0.05 6.99
C TYR A 44 -9.59 -0.45 7.88
N THR A 45 -9.30 -0.64 9.17
CA THR A 45 -10.31 -1.06 10.16
C THR A 45 -10.72 0.10 11.05
N THR A 46 -12.02 0.30 11.27
CA THR A 46 -12.52 1.26 12.26
C THR A 46 -12.81 0.54 13.58
N SER A 47 -11.80 0.40 14.43
CA SER A 47 -11.90 -0.14 15.80
C SER A 47 -10.80 0.44 16.69
N ASP A 48 -10.82 0.14 18.00
CA ASP A 48 -9.80 0.57 18.97
C ASP A 48 -8.37 0.16 18.55
N THR A 49 -8.28 -0.93 17.78
CA THR A 49 -7.10 -1.29 17.02
C THR A 49 -7.32 -1.00 15.54
N ILE A 50 -6.60 -0.01 15.00
CA ILE A 50 -6.67 0.37 13.59
C ILE A 50 -5.55 -0.35 12.85
N ASN A 51 -5.90 -1.20 11.88
CA ASN A 51 -4.95 -1.73 10.91
C ASN A 51 -5.15 -0.99 9.60
N ILE A 52 -4.08 -0.45 9.02
CA ILE A 52 -4.05 0.18 7.70
C ILE A 52 -3.14 -0.65 6.81
N SER A 53 -3.61 -1.02 5.63
CA SER A 53 -2.81 -1.67 4.60
C SER A 53 -2.96 -0.90 3.30
N LEU A 54 -1.84 -0.64 2.63
CA LEU A 54 -1.76 0.14 1.39
C LEU A 54 -0.76 -0.54 0.47
N ASP A 55 -1.17 -0.84 -0.75
CA ASP A 55 -0.35 -1.43 -1.80
C ASP A 55 -0.49 -0.59 -3.08
N LEU A 56 0.63 -0.05 -3.54
CA LEU A 56 0.78 0.62 -4.83
C LEU A 56 1.37 -0.38 -5.83
N HIS A 57 0.60 -0.66 -6.85
CA HIS A 57 0.96 -1.46 -8.01
C HIS A 57 1.28 -0.53 -9.16
N ILE A 58 2.52 -0.53 -9.66
CA ILE A 58 2.94 0.24 -10.82
C ILE A 58 3.12 -0.73 -11.98
N TYR A 59 2.35 -0.54 -13.05
CA TYR A 59 2.35 -1.46 -14.17
C TYR A 59 3.51 -1.19 -15.11
N ASP A 60 3.98 -2.25 -15.75
CA ASP A 60 4.93 -2.13 -16.84
C ASP A 60 4.30 -1.43 -18.06
N ALA A 61 5.10 -0.59 -18.71
CA ALA A 61 4.72 0.20 -19.87
C ALA A 61 4.37 -0.70 -21.07
N ASN A 62 5.04 -1.84 -21.18
CA ASN A 62 5.05 -2.74 -22.33
C ASN A 62 4.38 -4.10 -22.06
N ASP A 63 4.35 -4.56 -20.81
CA ASP A 63 3.80 -5.86 -20.41
C ASP A 63 2.70 -5.71 -19.33
N ASN A 64 1.44 -5.88 -19.72
CA ASN A 64 0.29 -5.71 -18.81
C ASN A 64 0.19 -6.75 -17.67
N THR A 65 1.08 -7.76 -17.66
CA THR A 65 1.17 -8.78 -16.62
C THR A 65 2.31 -8.52 -15.62
N LYS A 66 3.24 -7.61 -15.95
CA LYS A 66 4.33 -7.21 -15.06
C LYS A 66 3.94 -5.99 -14.24
N THR A 67 4.32 -6.03 -12.97
CA THR A 67 3.96 -5.00 -12.01
C THR A 67 5.00 -4.93 -10.91
N VAL A 68 5.38 -3.72 -10.56
CA VAL A 68 6.15 -3.41 -9.36
C VAL A 68 5.17 -3.13 -8.23
N LEU A 69 5.39 -3.74 -7.07
CA LEU A 69 4.60 -3.52 -5.86
C LEU A 69 5.43 -2.73 -4.85
N ILE A 70 4.83 -1.69 -4.27
CA ILE A 70 5.27 -1.01 -3.05
C ILE A 70 4.11 -1.05 -2.08
N GLY A 71 4.30 -1.63 -0.90
CA GLY A 71 3.25 -1.77 0.08
C GLY A 71 3.69 -1.45 1.49
N MET A 72 2.72 -1.15 2.33
CA MET A 72 2.89 -1.03 3.77
C MET A 72 1.67 -1.53 4.52
N SER A 73 1.92 -2.04 5.73
CA SER A 73 0.89 -2.25 6.73
C SER A 73 1.31 -1.61 8.04
N ALA A 74 0.40 -0.88 8.67
CA ALA A 74 0.61 -0.20 9.93
C ALA A 74 -0.49 -0.60 10.92
N LEU A 75 -0.09 -0.88 12.15
CA LEU A 75 -0.98 -1.19 13.25
C LEU A 75 -0.94 -0.05 14.25
N PHE A 76 -2.11 0.43 14.65
CA PHE A 76 -2.28 1.40 15.71
C PHE A 76 -3.18 0.82 16.78
N LYS A 77 -2.85 1.08 18.04
CA LYS A 77 -3.65 0.71 19.19
C LYS A 77 -3.79 1.94 20.08
N ASP A 78 -5.03 2.29 20.43
CA ASP A 78 -5.31 3.44 21.30
C ASP A 78 -4.66 4.74 20.79
N GLY A 79 -4.65 4.91 19.46
CA GLY A 79 -4.04 6.05 18.76
C GLY A 79 -2.51 6.00 18.60
N ASN A 80 -1.82 5.00 19.14
CA ASN A 80 -0.36 4.89 19.05
C ASN A 80 0.06 3.83 18.02
N PRO A 81 1.09 4.09 17.18
CA PRO A 81 1.62 3.07 16.28
C PRO A 81 2.30 1.96 17.10
N THR A 82 2.03 0.71 16.74
CA THR A 82 2.57 -0.48 17.43
C THR A 82 3.34 -1.40 16.49
N ALA A 83 3.08 -1.32 15.19
CA ALA A 83 3.84 -2.01 14.17
C ALA A 83 3.77 -1.27 12.84
N LEU A 84 4.84 -1.41 12.06
CA LEU A 84 4.90 -1.03 10.65
C LEU A 84 5.63 -2.14 9.93
N THR A 85 5.17 -2.50 8.74
CA THR A 85 5.88 -3.42 7.85
C THR A 85 5.79 -2.84 6.45
N SER A 86 6.93 -2.66 5.79
CA SER A 86 6.95 -2.41 4.36
C SER A 86 7.00 -3.74 3.60
N ARG A 87 6.56 -3.74 2.36
CA ARG A 87 6.74 -4.83 1.41
C ARG A 87 6.99 -4.24 0.04
N GLY A 88 7.74 -4.96 -0.78
CA GLY A 88 8.04 -4.51 -2.12
C GLY A 88 8.50 -5.70 -2.94
N ARG A 89 8.18 -5.71 -4.24
CA ARG A 89 8.64 -6.77 -5.14
C ARG A 89 8.50 -6.37 -6.60
N GLY A 90 9.25 -7.07 -7.43
CA GLY A 90 9.08 -7.06 -8.88
C GLY A 90 9.95 -6.03 -9.57
N CYS A 91 9.98 -6.13 -10.90
CA CYS A 91 10.65 -5.21 -11.79
C CYS A 91 9.71 -4.89 -12.96
N ALA A 92 9.72 -3.64 -13.41
CA ALA A 92 8.93 -3.19 -14.55
C ALA A 92 9.62 -2.03 -15.26
N ASP A 93 9.42 -1.96 -16.57
CA ASP A 93 9.71 -0.77 -17.37
C ASP A 93 8.61 0.25 -17.09
N LEU A 94 8.91 1.31 -16.36
CA LEU A 94 7.93 2.31 -15.93
C LEU A 94 7.63 3.32 -17.04
N VAL A 95 8.63 3.57 -17.88
CA VAL A 95 8.56 4.51 -18.99
C VAL A 95 9.24 3.87 -20.19
N ASP A 96 8.59 3.95 -21.34
CA ASP A 96 9.17 3.65 -22.65
C ASP A 96 8.74 4.76 -23.60
N GLN A 97 9.69 5.62 -23.96
CA GLN A 97 9.42 6.77 -24.81
C GLN A 97 10.44 6.92 -25.92
N THR A 98 9.94 7.18 -27.11
CA THR A 98 10.74 7.61 -28.25
C THR A 98 10.99 9.12 -28.17
N LEU A 99 12.26 9.51 -28.10
CA LEU A 99 12.72 10.89 -28.07
C LEU A 99 13.30 11.32 -29.43
N SER A 100 13.47 12.63 -29.62
CA SER A 100 14.16 13.24 -30.77
C SER A 100 13.69 12.75 -32.15
N TYR A 101 12.42 13.00 -32.50
CA TYR A 101 11.87 12.68 -33.83
C TYR A 101 12.06 11.21 -34.28
N GLY A 102 12.17 10.26 -33.35
CA GLY A 102 12.31 8.84 -33.67
C GLY A 102 13.73 8.27 -33.53
N SER A 103 14.73 9.09 -33.21
CA SER A 103 16.14 8.64 -33.23
C SER A 103 16.65 8.07 -31.89
N LEU A 104 15.93 8.25 -30.79
CA LEU A 104 16.33 7.83 -29.45
C LEU A 104 15.17 7.12 -28.76
N ARG A 105 15.43 6.06 -27.98
CA ARG A 105 14.42 5.38 -27.18
C ARG A 105 14.89 5.29 -25.75
N ALA A 106 14.21 5.99 -24.85
CA ALA A 106 14.51 5.96 -23.43
C ALA A 106 13.58 4.99 -22.70
N ILE A 107 14.16 4.04 -21.97
CA ILE A 107 13.44 3.12 -21.09
C ILE A 107 13.90 3.34 -19.66
N VAL A 108 12.96 3.60 -18.75
CA VAL A 108 13.21 3.67 -17.31
C VAL A 108 12.73 2.36 -16.69
N ASN A 109 13.67 1.52 -16.26
CA ASN A 109 13.35 0.31 -15.52
C ASN A 109 13.46 0.59 -14.02
N ALA A 110 12.56 -0.01 -13.23
CA ALA A 110 12.65 0.00 -11.78
C ALA A 110 12.42 -1.39 -11.21
N CYS A 111 13.23 -1.76 -10.23
CA CYS A 111 13.13 -2.98 -9.46
C CYS A 111 12.97 -2.65 -7.98
N ILE A 112 12.11 -3.42 -7.30
CA ILE A 112 11.88 -3.29 -5.88
C ILE A 112 12.16 -4.62 -5.21
N SER A 113 12.96 -4.56 -4.17
CA SER A 113 13.30 -5.71 -3.33
C SER A 113 12.48 -5.71 -2.05
N ASP A 114 12.43 -6.88 -1.41
CA ASP A 114 11.57 -7.16 -0.27
C ASP A 114 11.60 -6.04 0.79
N GLY A 115 10.43 -5.73 1.33
CA GLY A 115 10.32 -4.81 2.45
C GLY A 115 10.75 -5.45 3.76
N GLN A 116 10.82 -4.64 4.80
CA GLN A 116 11.32 -5.03 6.12
C GLN A 116 10.33 -4.64 7.21
N PRO A 117 10.31 -5.36 8.34
CA PRO A 117 9.66 -4.88 9.55
C PRO A 117 10.23 -3.52 9.95
N GLY A 118 9.34 -2.63 10.37
CA GLY A 118 9.68 -1.31 10.83
C GLY A 118 10.36 -1.34 12.19
N LYS A 119 11.34 -0.47 12.37
CA LYS A 119 12.03 -0.26 13.65
C LYS A 119 11.41 0.93 14.36
N TYR A 120 11.07 0.75 15.65
CA TYR A 120 10.56 1.83 16.48
C TYR A 120 11.69 2.70 17.02
N ASN A 121 11.59 4.01 16.86
CA ASN A 121 12.46 4.98 17.48
C ASN A 121 11.75 5.57 18.72
N PRO A 122 12.21 5.30 19.95
CA PRO A 122 11.56 5.81 21.16
C PRO A 122 11.73 7.32 21.35
N VAL A 123 12.72 7.96 20.70
CA VAL A 123 12.97 9.40 20.81
C VAL A 123 11.97 10.18 19.96
N THR A 124 11.78 9.78 18.70
CA THR A 124 10.83 10.44 17.79
C THR A 124 9.41 9.87 17.88
N LYS A 125 9.25 8.70 18.53
CA LYS A 125 8.00 7.93 18.63
C LYS A 125 7.46 7.48 17.27
N GLU A 126 8.36 7.15 16.35
CA GLU A 126 8.03 6.77 14.97
C GLU A 126 8.48 5.35 14.66
N PHE A 127 7.79 4.71 13.70
CA PHE A 127 8.28 3.49 13.06
C PHE A 127 8.85 3.82 11.69
N THR A 128 10.00 3.23 11.35
CA THR A 128 10.59 3.35 10.02
C THR A 128 10.82 1.98 9.40
N ALA A 129 10.26 1.74 8.22
CA ALA A 129 10.43 0.52 7.45
C ALA A 129 11.01 0.87 6.06
N PRO A 130 12.26 0.48 5.75
CA PRO A 130 12.88 0.81 4.48
C PRO A 130 12.30 -0.04 3.33
N VAL A 131 12.37 0.51 2.12
CA VAL A 131 12.16 -0.21 0.85
C VAL A 131 13.30 0.18 -0.07
N LEU A 132 13.95 -0.81 -0.68
CA LEU A 132 15.02 -0.56 -1.64
C LEU A 132 14.44 -0.57 -3.06
N ILE A 133 14.63 0.56 -3.74
CA ILE A 133 14.28 0.77 -5.13
C ILE A 133 15.58 0.95 -5.91
N THR A 134 15.78 0.15 -6.94
CA THR A 134 16.84 0.34 -7.93
C THR A 134 16.22 0.71 -9.26
N SER A 135 16.88 1.60 -9.99
CA SER A 135 16.41 2.02 -11.30
C SER A 135 17.59 2.23 -12.24
N ASN A 136 17.37 1.94 -13.52
CA ASN A 136 18.32 2.20 -14.59
C ASN A 136 17.59 2.84 -15.77
N VAL A 137 18.32 3.70 -16.47
CA VAL A 137 17.87 4.33 -17.72
C VAL A 137 18.67 3.71 -18.86
N VAL A 138 17.98 3.19 -19.85
CA VAL A 138 18.56 2.73 -21.13
C VAL A 138 18.14 3.74 -22.19
N VAL A 139 19.08 4.22 -23.00
CA VAL A 139 18.88 5.21 -24.07
C VAL A 139 19.35 4.65 -25.39
#